data_AF-M1ZNC0-F1
#
_entry.id   AF-M1ZNC0-F1
#
_cell.length_a   1.000
_cell.length_b   1.000
_cell.length_c   1.000
_cell.angle_alpha   90.00
_cell.angle_beta   90.00
_cell.angle_gamma   90.00
#
_symmetry.space_group_name_H-M   'P 1'
#
loop_
_entity.id
_entity.type
_entity.pdbx_description
1 polymer ?
#
loop_
_entity_poly.entity_id
_entity_poly.type
_entity_poly.pdbx_seq_one_letter_code
_entity_poly.pdbx_strand_id
1 'polypeptide(L)'
;QQSVERIRQGRSIYHPKLNFIRSQYENEFMVAIEIAKIIDDRFNIETPLDEIGYLSMFLASNQYENIVNNPKKVGILVIMHGKATASSMVQVSNELLGEDCAKALDMPLSMKAEDMYEIAKLKIKDLDVGKGVLLLVDMGSLNNFGSMISEETGVKIKTIDMVSTPIVIEACRKSLLGRGLDYIYNSCKELSEFGIQVKSKDIAKEKSKPKGLKKLLIITACFTGHGGAERIKDIILSSIKENSKLEIIPLNILEKRDFVTNVESLSGNYKIIAIVGTINIFVKDIPFISAAEILSGDGINVLQKLIDKERYFYKIKNSIQDHINLKDSDSLVEIVTEAIERIEKDLNVKIPNDVKIGMILHISFMIDKIKNGGLENNFENLREYIAKYEKEFKVVDKNFINIEKAYNISIGDSERAYILKMFISNSVSV
;
A
#
# COMPACT_ATOMS: atom_id res chain seq x y z
N GLN A 1 24.65 14.91 -17.56
CA GLN A 1 25.42 14.16 -18.59
C GLN A 1 24.51 13.65 -19.71
N GLN A 2 23.48 12.83 -19.45
CA GLN A 2 22.56 12.38 -20.51
C GLN A 2 21.76 13.50 -21.19
N SER A 3 21.31 14.55 -20.46
CA SER A 3 20.67 15.70 -21.11
C SER A 3 21.59 16.32 -22.18
N VAL A 4 22.88 16.48 -21.88
CA VAL A 4 23.89 16.99 -22.83
C VAL A 4 24.06 16.06 -24.04
N GLU A 5 24.20 14.75 -23.81
CA GLU A 5 24.32 13.77 -24.90
C GLU A 5 23.09 13.78 -25.82
N ARG A 6 21.90 13.89 -25.23
CA ARG A 6 20.63 13.89 -25.95
C ARG A 6 20.42 15.18 -26.76
N ILE A 7 20.75 16.34 -26.18
CA ILE A 7 20.73 17.64 -26.87
C ILE A 7 21.69 17.63 -28.07
N ARG A 8 22.91 17.09 -27.90
CA ARG A 8 23.88 16.94 -29.01
C ARG A 8 23.37 16.05 -30.14
N GLN A 9 22.52 15.07 -29.83
CA GLN A 9 21.88 14.21 -30.82
C GLN A 9 20.61 14.83 -31.44
N GLY A 10 20.29 16.09 -31.12
CA GLY A 10 19.11 16.79 -31.62
C GLY A 10 17.78 16.26 -31.07
N ARG A 11 17.81 15.47 -29.99
CA ARG A 11 16.61 14.89 -29.37
C ARG A 11 16.14 15.82 -28.26
N SER A 12 15.00 16.47 -28.44
CA SER A 12 14.38 17.29 -27.40
C SER A 12 13.49 16.44 -26.48
N ILE A 13 13.22 16.96 -25.29
CA ILE A 13 12.14 16.47 -24.44
C ILE A 13 11.12 17.57 -24.23
N TYR A 14 9.87 17.14 -24.03
CA TYR A 14 8.76 18.02 -23.77
C TYR A 14 8.47 18.10 -22.27
N HIS A 15 8.19 19.30 -21.79
CA HIS A 15 7.76 19.57 -20.43
C HIS A 15 6.28 20.01 -20.43
N PRO A 16 5.33 19.15 -20.03
CA PRO A 16 3.89 19.37 -20.21
C PRO A 16 3.32 20.57 -19.45
N LYS A 17 4.02 21.04 -18.41
CA LYS A 17 3.59 22.15 -17.54
C LYS A 17 4.57 23.33 -17.53
N LEU A 18 5.30 23.55 -18.63
CA LEU A 18 6.36 24.55 -18.67
C LEU A 18 5.87 25.95 -18.24
N ASN A 19 4.73 26.38 -18.77
CA ASN A 19 4.13 27.68 -18.42
C ASN A 19 3.75 27.79 -16.94
N PHE A 20 3.26 26.70 -16.35
CA PHE A 20 2.93 26.65 -14.93
C PHE A 20 4.18 26.75 -14.07
N ILE A 21 5.24 25.99 -14.40
CA ILE A 21 6.50 26.04 -13.64
C ILE A 21 7.12 27.44 -13.73
N ARG A 22 7.14 28.04 -14.92
CA ARG A 22 7.64 29.40 -15.12
C ARG A 22 6.89 30.45 -14.30
N SER A 23 5.59 30.28 -14.08
CA SER A 23 4.77 31.22 -13.32
C SER A 23 4.78 30.97 -11.81
N GLN A 24 4.82 29.71 -11.38
CA GLN A 24 4.69 29.36 -9.96
C GLN A 24 6.03 29.25 -9.23
N TYR A 25 7.10 28.93 -9.97
CA TYR A 25 8.46 28.81 -9.46
C TYR A 25 9.37 29.77 -10.22
N GLU A 26 8.97 31.05 -10.31
CA GLU A 26 9.67 32.07 -11.09
C GLU A 26 11.13 32.23 -10.65
N ASN A 27 11.38 32.25 -9.34
CA ASN A 27 12.72 32.37 -8.79
C ASN A 27 13.60 31.17 -9.16
N GLU A 28 13.09 29.95 -8.98
CA GLU A 28 13.79 28.72 -9.33
C GLU A 28 13.99 28.62 -10.85
N PHE A 29 13.04 29.11 -11.65
CA PHE A 29 13.15 29.15 -13.10
C PHE A 29 14.24 30.11 -13.58
N MET A 30 14.37 31.28 -12.94
CA MET A 30 15.46 32.21 -13.21
C MET A 30 16.83 31.61 -12.88
N VAL A 31 16.94 30.96 -11.72
CA VAL A 31 18.18 30.23 -11.35
C VAL A 31 18.46 29.08 -12.33
N ALA A 32 17.43 28.36 -12.77
CA ALA A 32 17.58 27.30 -13.76
C ALA A 32 18.10 27.81 -15.12
N ILE A 33 17.71 29.01 -15.54
CA ILE A 33 18.26 29.67 -16.74
C ILE A 33 19.75 29.97 -16.56
N GLU A 34 20.16 30.48 -15.40
CA GLU A 34 21.58 30.75 -15.12
C GLU A 34 22.41 29.45 -15.12
N ILE A 35 21.88 28.39 -14.51
CA ILE A 35 22.51 27.05 -14.55
C ILE A 35 22.60 26.54 -15.99
N ALA A 36 21.54 26.68 -16.78
CA ALA A 36 21.52 26.26 -18.18
C ALA A 36 22.60 26.99 -19.00
N LYS A 37 22.79 28.29 -18.78
CA LYS A 37 23.85 29.08 -19.44
C LYS A 37 25.25 28.56 -19.12
N ILE A 38 25.51 28.21 -17.86
CA ILE A 38 26.80 27.60 -17.45
C ILE A 38 27.02 26.24 -18.16
N ILE A 39 25.96 25.45 -18.32
CA ILE A 39 25.99 24.16 -19.03
C ILE A 39 26.25 24.40 -20.53
N ASP A 40 25.56 25.34 -21.14
CA ASP A 40 25.67 25.70 -22.55
C ASP A 40 27.10 26.14 -22.89
N ASP A 41 27.68 27.03 -22.10
CA ASP A 41 29.06 27.51 -22.25
C ASP A 41 30.08 26.38 -22.09
N ARG A 42 29.90 25.50 -21.09
CA ARG A 42 30.85 24.42 -20.80
C ARG A 42 30.81 23.31 -21.84
N PHE A 43 29.63 22.96 -22.34
CA PHE A 43 29.44 21.80 -23.22
C PHE A 43 29.23 22.17 -24.68
N ASN A 44 29.21 23.47 -24.99
CA ASN A 44 28.95 24.05 -26.31
C ASN A 44 27.65 23.49 -26.92
N ILE A 45 26.56 23.63 -26.17
CA ILE A 45 25.20 23.23 -26.53
C ILE A 45 24.24 24.39 -26.30
N GLU A 46 22.99 24.26 -26.76
CA GLU A 46 21.91 25.17 -26.42
C GLU A 46 20.83 24.38 -25.67
N THR A 47 20.59 24.73 -24.40
CA THR A 47 19.63 24.01 -23.55
C THR A 47 18.20 24.47 -23.84
N PRO A 48 17.30 23.58 -24.32
CA PRO A 48 15.90 23.93 -24.59
C PRO A 48 15.13 24.38 -23.33
N LEU A 49 14.12 25.22 -23.52
CA LEU A 49 13.25 25.72 -22.43
C LEU A 49 12.61 24.59 -21.61
N ASP A 50 12.24 23.48 -22.25
CA ASP A 50 11.69 22.32 -21.55
C ASP A 50 12.68 21.73 -20.53
N GLU A 51 13.99 21.68 -20.85
CA GLU A 51 15.05 21.22 -19.93
C GLU A 51 15.26 22.20 -18.79
N ILE A 52 15.17 23.51 -19.07
CA ILE A 52 15.16 24.56 -18.04
C ILE A 52 13.97 24.35 -17.10
N GLY A 53 12.80 23.98 -17.63
CA GLY A 53 11.63 23.59 -16.83
C GLY A 53 11.94 22.43 -15.87
N TYR A 54 12.58 21.37 -16.35
CA TYR A 54 12.98 20.24 -15.49
C TYR A 54 14.05 20.63 -14.46
N LEU A 55 15.04 21.46 -14.83
CA LEU A 55 16.03 21.99 -13.88
C LEU A 55 15.35 22.79 -12.76
N SER A 56 14.36 23.61 -13.12
CA SER A 56 13.56 24.38 -12.17
C SER A 56 12.84 23.46 -11.18
N MET A 57 12.29 22.33 -11.65
CA MET A 57 11.64 21.35 -10.76
C MET A 57 12.62 20.69 -9.78
N PHE A 58 13.88 20.43 -10.17
CA PHE A 58 14.89 19.92 -9.25
C PHE A 58 15.21 20.93 -8.14
N LEU A 59 15.35 22.21 -8.50
CA LEU A 59 15.60 23.30 -7.55
C LEU A 59 14.41 23.53 -6.62
N ALA A 60 13.19 23.39 -7.14
CA ALA A 60 11.95 23.57 -6.39
C ALA A 60 11.56 22.35 -5.55
N SER A 61 12.32 21.25 -5.54
CA SER A 61 11.93 19.95 -4.98
C SER A 61 11.27 20.00 -3.59
N ASN A 62 11.79 20.78 -2.64
CA ASN A 62 11.19 20.95 -1.31
C ASN A 62 9.89 21.79 -1.30
N GLN A 63 9.76 22.78 -2.19
CA GLN A 63 8.54 23.58 -2.32
C GLN A 63 7.47 22.87 -3.16
N TYR A 64 7.89 22.06 -4.13
CA TYR A 64 7.06 21.12 -4.86
C TYR A 64 6.49 20.07 -3.90
N GLU A 65 7.28 19.59 -2.94
CA GLU A 65 6.80 18.80 -1.81
C GLU A 65 5.77 19.58 -0.96
N ASN A 66 5.99 20.86 -0.67
CA ASN A 66 5.06 21.67 0.14
C ASN A 66 3.74 22.02 -0.56
N ILE A 67 3.73 22.26 -1.88
CA ILE A 67 2.51 22.39 -2.69
C ILE A 67 1.77 21.04 -2.80
N VAL A 68 2.51 19.93 -2.69
CA VAL A 68 1.96 18.58 -2.52
C VAL A 68 1.49 18.29 -1.08
N ASN A 69 1.93 19.07 -0.08
CA ASN A 69 1.59 18.92 1.34
C ASN A 69 0.36 19.72 1.79
N ASN A 70 -0.24 20.54 0.92
CA ASN A 70 -1.62 20.98 1.12
C ASN A 70 -2.45 20.77 -0.14
N PRO A 71 -2.61 19.50 -0.58
CA PRO A 71 -3.40 19.20 -1.74
C PRO A 71 -4.83 19.63 -1.41
N LYS A 72 -5.46 20.41 -2.30
CA LYS A 72 -6.93 20.56 -2.29
C LYS A 72 -7.52 19.17 -2.06
N LYS A 73 -8.24 18.99 -0.94
CA LYS A 73 -8.75 17.71 -0.46
C LYS A 73 -10.17 17.48 -0.94
N VAL A 74 -10.62 16.23 -0.97
CA VAL A 74 -12.04 15.93 -1.20
C VAL A 74 -12.80 16.31 0.07
N GLY A 75 -13.84 17.11 -0.05
CA GLY A 75 -14.69 17.46 1.09
C GLY A 75 -15.41 16.20 1.59
N ILE A 76 -15.41 15.96 2.91
CA ILE A 76 -16.15 14.85 3.51
C ILE A 76 -17.31 15.43 4.33
N LEU A 77 -18.55 15.11 3.93
CA LEU A 77 -19.76 15.56 4.61
C LEU A 77 -20.57 14.35 5.08
N VAL A 78 -20.84 14.28 6.38
CA VAL A 78 -21.67 13.26 7.00
C VAL A 78 -23.04 13.87 7.31
N ILE A 79 -24.12 13.27 6.84
CA ILE A 79 -25.50 13.68 7.14
C ILE A 79 -26.27 12.50 7.69
N MET A 80 -26.82 12.63 8.89
CA MET A 80 -27.52 11.53 9.57
C MET A 80 -28.81 12.01 10.21
N HIS A 81 -29.79 11.13 10.31
CA HIS A 81 -30.95 11.33 11.15
C HIS A 81 -30.54 11.31 12.63
N GLY A 82 -31.28 12.07 13.44
CA GLY A 82 -31.07 12.16 14.87
C GLY A 82 -30.49 13.52 15.29
N LYS A 83 -30.19 13.65 16.58
CA LYS A 83 -29.76 14.93 17.16
C LYS A 83 -28.25 15.17 17.11
N ALA A 84 -27.45 14.11 17.04
CA ALA A 84 -25.99 14.18 17.16
C ALA A 84 -25.26 12.97 16.53
N THR A 85 -25.94 12.20 15.68
CA THR A 85 -25.37 10.96 15.10
C THR A 85 -24.22 11.29 14.15
N ALA A 86 -24.41 12.24 13.23
CA ALA A 86 -23.38 12.67 12.30
C ALA A 86 -22.25 13.38 13.05
N SER A 87 -22.61 14.31 13.96
CA SER A 87 -21.62 15.06 14.73
C SER A 87 -20.75 14.16 15.60
N SER A 88 -21.32 13.14 16.24
CA SER A 88 -20.57 12.17 17.04
C SER A 88 -19.59 11.35 16.20
N MET A 89 -20.02 10.84 15.04
CA MET A 89 -19.14 10.08 14.14
C MET A 89 -17.98 10.94 13.60
N VAL A 90 -18.27 12.19 13.25
CA VAL A 90 -17.26 13.15 12.76
C VAL A 90 -16.29 13.55 13.86
N GLN A 91 -16.79 13.81 15.08
CA GLN A 91 -15.94 14.12 16.23
C GLN A 91 -14.93 13.00 16.48
N VAL A 92 -15.40 11.75 16.58
CA VAL A 92 -14.51 10.58 16.79
C VAL A 92 -13.48 10.46 15.67
N SER A 93 -13.90 10.65 14.41
CA SER A 93 -13.00 10.52 13.27
C SER A 93 -11.93 11.61 13.23
N ASN A 94 -12.31 12.86 13.48
CA ASN A 94 -11.39 13.99 13.50
C ASN A 94 -10.41 13.92 14.69
N GLU A 95 -10.89 13.52 15.88
CA GLU A 95 -10.03 13.32 17.06
C GLU A 95 -9.01 12.21 16.84
N LEU A 96 -9.42 11.06 16.28
CA LEU A 96 -8.51 9.94 15.99
C LEU A 96 -7.45 10.28 14.94
N LEU A 97 -7.77 11.15 13.99
CA LEU A 97 -6.85 11.56 12.92
C LEU A 97 -6.04 12.82 13.26
N GLY A 98 -6.39 13.53 14.34
CA GLY A 98 -5.74 14.77 14.74
C GLY A 98 -5.95 15.94 13.77
N GLU A 99 -6.97 15.87 12.91
CA GLU A 99 -7.24 16.88 11.88
C GLU A 99 -8.75 17.04 11.63
N ASP A 100 -9.18 18.28 11.37
CA ASP A 100 -10.58 18.63 11.10
C ASP A 100 -10.98 18.28 9.65
N CYS A 101 -11.11 16.98 9.39
CA CYS A 101 -11.24 16.42 8.06
C CYS A 101 -12.69 16.33 7.55
N ALA A 102 -13.64 15.94 8.39
CA ALA A 102 -15.04 15.80 8.01
C ALA A 102 -15.91 16.87 8.69
N LYS A 103 -17.05 17.19 8.05
CA LYS A 103 -18.12 18.02 8.61
C LYS A 103 -19.39 17.21 8.76
N ALA A 104 -20.21 17.57 9.75
CA ALA A 104 -21.44 16.88 10.08
C ALA A 104 -22.67 17.78 9.89
N LEU A 105 -23.79 17.18 9.52
CA LEU A 105 -25.13 17.76 9.61
C LEU A 105 -26.07 16.72 10.24
N ASP A 106 -26.67 17.07 11.37
CA ASP A 106 -27.67 16.24 12.04
C ASP A 106 -29.06 16.67 11.62
N MET A 107 -29.92 15.72 11.24
CA MET A 107 -31.31 15.94 10.86
C MET A 107 -32.24 15.41 11.97
N PRO A 108 -32.69 16.25 12.93
CA PRO A 108 -33.69 15.86 13.90
C PRO A 108 -34.96 15.38 13.20
N LEU A 109 -35.67 14.40 13.78
CA LEU A 109 -36.91 13.86 13.21
C LEU A 109 -38.04 14.90 13.04
N SER A 110 -37.93 16.07 13.69
CA SER A 110 -38.84 17.20 13.53
C SER A 110 -38.52 18.10 12.33
N MET A 111 -37.35 17.94 11.71
CA MET A 111 -36.90 18.71 10.55
C MET A 111 -37.40 18.06 9.25
N LYS A 112 -37.79 18.87 8.27
CA LYS A 112 -38.15 18.38 6.94
C LYS A 112 -36.91 18.14 6.08
N ALA A 113 -36.99 17.17 5.17
CA ALA A 113 -35.88 16.84 4.29
C ALA A 113 -35.51 18.00 3.36
N GLU A 114 -36.48 18.81 2.94
CA GLU A 114 -36.26 19.98 2.10
C GLU A 114 -35.42 21.05 2.81
N ASP A 115 -35.63 21.24 4.12
CA ASP A 115 -34.84 22.19 4.91
C ASP A 115 -33.39 21.70 5.04
N MET A 116 -33.19 20.40 5.29
CA MET A 116 -31.86 19.80 5.34
C MET A 116 -31.16 19.83 3.96
N TYR A 117 -31.91 19.69 2.87
CA TYR A 117 -31.37 19.75 1.50
C TYR A 117 -30.71 21.11 1.22
N GLU A 118 -31.36 22.21 1.59
CA GLU A 118 -30.79 23.55 1.40
C GLU A 118 -29.53 23.78 2.24
N ILE A 119 -29.52 23.29 3.48
CA ILE A 119 -28.34 23.35 4.36
C ILE A 119 -27.18 22.53 3.76
N ALA A 120 -27.48 21.29 3.32
CA ALA A 120 -26.50 20.40 2.70
C ALA A 120 -25.91 21.02 1.43
N LYS A 121 -26.74 21.62 0.56
CA LYS A 121 -26.30 22.30 -0.67
C LYS A 121 -25.33 23.44 -0.39
N LEU A 122 -25.63 24.30 0.57
CA LEU A 122 -24.72 25.38 0.98
C LEU A 122 -23.41 24.82 1.53
N LYS A 123 -23.49 23.77 2.36
CA LYS A 123 -22.31 23.17 2.96
C LYS A 123 -21.41 22.45 1.95
N ILE A 124 -22.00 21.80 0.95
CA ILE A 124 -21.27 21.14 -0.14
C ILE A 124 -20.51 22.17 -1.00
N LYS A 125 -21.13 23.32 -1.29
CA LYS A 125 -20.45 24.42 -2.01
C LYS A 125 -19.25 24.97 -1.23
N ASP A 126 -19.39 25.11 0.08
CA ASP A 126 -18.31 25.53 0.99
C ASP A 126 -17.16 24.51 1.04
N LEU A 127 -17.50 23.21 1.03
CA LEU A 127 -16.53 22.12 1.09
C LEU A 127 -15.81 21.84 -0.23
N ASP A 128 -16.39 22.17 -1.39
CA ASP A 128 -15.76 21.90 -2.67
C ASP A 128 -14.67 22.93 -3.02
N VAL A 129 -13.42 22.52 -2.83
CA VAL A 129 -12.24 23.29 -3.25
C VAL A 129 -11.78 22.98 -4.70
N GLY A 130 -12.64 22.32 -5.50
CA GLY A 130 -12.36 21.87 -6.87
C GLY A 130 -11.93 20.40 -6.95
N LYS A 131 -12.36 19.59 -5.98
CA LYS A 131 -12.08 18.14 -5.89
C LYS A 131 -13.33 17.29 -5.70
N GLY A 132 -14.48 17.94 -5.55
CA GLY A 132 -15.74 17.29 -5.25
C GLY A 132 -15.87 16.92 -3.78
N VAL A 133 -17.01 16.35 -3.46
CA VAL A 133 -17.42 16.03 -2.10
C VAL A 133 -17.88 14.58 -2.03
N LEU A 134 -17.42 13.85 -1.02
CA LEU A 134 -17.97 12.56 -0.64
C LEU A 134 -19.05 12.80 0.41
N LEU A 135 -20.29 12.45 0.06
CA LEU A 135 -21.45 12.54 0.90
C LEU A 135 -21.69 11.19 1.58
N LEU A 136 -21.73 11.17 2.91
CA LEU A 136 -21.86 9.99 3.73
C LEU A 136 -23.18 10.08 4.50
N VAL A 137 -24.09 9.13 4.29
CA VAL A 137 -25.45 9.19 4.84
C VAL A 137 -25.87 7.89 5.51
N ASP A 138 -26.92 7.93 6.33
CA ASP A 138 -27.52 6.71 6.90
C ASP A 138 -28.47 6.05 5.90
N MET A 139 -29.56 6.74 5.54
CA MET A 139 -30.70 6.15 4.87
C MET A 139 -31.66 7.20 4.28
N GLY A 140 -32.67 6.70 3.56
CA GLY A 140 -33.86 7.47 3.20
C GLY A 140 -33.61 8.50 2.10
N SER A 141 -34.28 9.66 2.20
CA SER A 141 -34.22 10.71 1.18
C SER A 141 -32.83 11.34 1.02
N LEU A 142 -31.97 11.24 2.03
CA LEU A 142 -30.59 11.74 2.00
C LEU A 142 -29.74 11.09 0.90
N ASN A 143 -30.07 9.86 0.49
CA ASN A 143 -29.36 9.16 -0.59
C ASN A 143 -29.42 9.93 -1.92
N ASN A 144 -30.52 10.63 -2.18
CA ASN A 144 -30.76 11.34 -3.43
C ASN A 144 -30.15 12.75 -3.45
N PHE A 145 -29.70 13.27 -2.30
CA PHE A 145 -29.16 14.63 -2.21
C PHE A 145 -27.95 14.80 -3.09
N GLY A 146 -27.05 13.80 -3.12
CA GLY A 146 -25.81 13.89 -3.89
C GLY A 146 -26.05 14.06 -5.39
N SER A 147 -27.00 13.32 -5.99
CA SER A 147 -27.30 13.46 -7.42
C SER A 147 -27.99 14.78 -7.73
N MET A 148 -28.97 15.19 -6.92
CA MET A 148 -29.72 16.43 -7.14
C MET A 148 -28.83 17.67 -7.00
N ILE A 149 -28.02 17.73 -5.94
CA ILE A 149 -27.10 18.84 -5.70
C ILE A 149 -26.01 18.86 -6.78
N SER A 150 -25.54 17.70 -7.24
CA SER A 150 -24.53 17.64 -8.31
C SER A 150 -25.07 18.23 -9.62
N GLU A 151 -26.32 17.93 -9.96
CA GLU A 151 -27.00 18.47 -11.15
C GLU A 151 -27.25 19.98 -11.04
N GLU A 152 -27.69 20.48 -9.88
CA GLU A 152 -27.95 21.90 -9.65
C GLU A 152 -26.68 22.77 -9.59
N THR A 153 -25.58 22.22 -9.06
CA THR A 153 -24.39 23.03 -8.69
C THR A 153 -23.17 22.76 -9.56
N GLY A 154 -23.16 21.66 -10.31
CA GLY A 154 -21.99 21.21 -11.08
C GLY A 154 -20.87 20.62 -10.22
N VAL A 155 -21.01 20.59 -8.88
CA VAL A 155 -20.04 19.95 -7.98
C VAL A 155 -20.07 18.44 -8.20
N LYS A 156 -18.90 17.81 -8.30
CA LYS A 156 -18.81 16.34 -8.37
C LYS A 156 -19.09 15.75 -6.99
N ILE A 157 -20.14 14.96 -6.88
CA ILE A 157 -20.55 14.35 -5.60
C ILE A 157 -20.68 12.84 -5.77
N LYS A 158 -20.22 12.09 -4.76
CA LYS A 158 -20.49 10.65 -4.62
C LYS A 158 -21.15 10.42 -3.28
N THR A 159 -22.20 9.61 -3.24
CA THR A 159 -22.95 9.31 -2.02
C THR A 159 -22.75 7.86 -1.60
N ILE A 160 -22.46 7.62 -0.32
CA ILE A 160 -22.46 6.30 0.31
C ILE A 160 -23.50 6.31 1.42
N ASP A 161 -24.37 5.32 1.41
CA ASP A 161 -25.38 5.10 2.44
C ASP A 161 -24.94 4.02 3.45
N MET A 162 -25.75 3.82 4.50
CA MET A 162 -25.46 2.88 5.59
C MET A 162 -24.08 3.12 6.24
N VAL A 163 -23.69 4.39 6.37
CA VAL A 163 -22.36 4.76 6.86
C VAL A 163 -22.20 4.48 8.36
N SER A 164 -21.03 3.98 8.72
CA SER A 164 -20.58 3.76 10.10
C SER A 164 -19.28 4.53 10.37
N THR A 165 -18.90 4.71 11.64
CA THR A 165 -17.68 5.43 12.04
C THR A 165 -16.41 4.95 11.32
N PRO A 166 -16.15 3.63 11.12
CA PRO A 166 -14.99 3.18 10.36
C PRO A 166 -14.94 3.68 8.91
N ILE A 167 -16.09 3.82 8.25
CA ILE A 167 -16.19 4.35 6.88
C ILE A 167 -15.82 5.85 6.88
N VAL A 168 -16.28 6.61 7.89
CA VAL A 168 -15.91 8.02 8.05
C VAL A 168 -14.40 8.18 8.28
N ILE A 169 -13.80 7.35 9.14
CA ILE A 169 -12.35 7.33 9.38
C ILE A 169 -11.59 7.03 8.10
N GLU A 170 -12.00 6.02 7.33
CA GLU A 170 -11.30 5.65 6.09
C GLU A 170 -11.44 6.73 5.02
N ALA A 171 -12.65 7.27 4.83
CA ALA A 171 -12.89 8.39 3.92
C ALA A 171 -11.98 9.57 4.24
N CYS A 172 -11.89 9.91 5.52
CA CYS A 172 -11.05 11.00 5.98
C CYS A 172 -9.57 10.73 5.80
N ARG A 173 -9.08 9.58 6.25
CA ARG A 173 -7.68 9.17 6.10
C ARG A 173 -7.25 9.21 4.62
N LYS A 174 -8.09 8.77 3.69
CA LYS A 174 -7.78 8.78 2.25
C LYS A 174 -7.87 10.19 1.65
N SER A 175 -8.79 11.04 2.12
CA SER A 175 -8.86 12.45 1.71
C SER A 175 -7.63 13.23 2.16
N LEU A 176 -7.19 13.02 3.40
CA LEU A 176 -5.96 13.60 3.96
C LEU A 176 -4.71 13.20 3.16
N LEU A 177 -4.67 11.97 2.64
CA LEU A 177 -3.63 11.50 1.73
C LEU A 177 -3.72 12.05 0.30
N GLY A 178 -4.68 12.94 0.02
CA GLY A 178 -4.86 13.59 -1.29
C GLY A 178 -5.42 12.67 -2.38
N ARG A 179 -6.14 11.60 -2.01
CA ARG A 179 -6.78 10.68 -2.97
C ARG A 179 -7.98 11.36 -3.65
N GLY A 180 -8.27 10.95 -4.88
CA GLY A 180 -9.40 11.49 -5.66
C GLY A 180 -10.75 10.92 -5.21
N LEU A 181 -11.83 11.66 -5.48
CA LEU A 181 -13.19 11.33 -5.04
C LEU A 181 -13.63 9.91 -5.43
N ASP A 182 -13.42 9.49 -6.68
CA ASP A 182 -13.81 8.16 -7.15
C ASP A 182 -13.06 7.02 -6.42
N TYR A 183 -11.78 7.23 -6.09
CA TYR A 183 -10.99 6.25 -5.35
C TYR A 183 -11.47 6.12 -3.91
N ILE A 184 -11.71 7.26 -3.23
CA ILE A 184 -12.21 7.27 -1.86
C ILE A 184 -13.59 6.59 -1.81
N TYR A 185 -14.47 6.92 -2.76
CA TYR A 185 -15.79 6.32 -2.89
C TYR A 185 -15.73 4.79 -3.02
N ASN A 186 -14.94 4.26 -3.95
CA ASN A 186 -14.83 2.81 -4.15
C ASN A 186 -14.25 2.10 -2.92
N SER A 187 -13.21 2.66 -2.30
CA SER A 187 -12.59 2.10 -1.09
C SER A 187 -13.55 2.04 0.09
N CYS A 188 -14.39 3.07 0.26
CA CYS A 188 -15.38 3.12 1.33
C CYS A 188 -16.57 2.19 1.05
N LYS A 189 -16.95 2.04 -0.23
CA LYS A 189 -18.00 1.12 -0.65
C LYS A 189 -17.61 -0.33 -0.40
N GLU A 190 -16.37 -0.73 -0.70
CA GLU A 190 -15.86 -2.06 -0.37
C GLU A 190 -15.98 -2.35 1.13
N LEU A 191 -15.61 -1.40 1.99
CA LEU A 191 -15.78 -1.52 3.46
C LEU A 191 -17.24 -1.63 3.91
N SER A 192 -18.17 -0.90 3.26
CA SER A 192 -19.61 -1.03 3.53
C SER A 192 -20.17 -2.39 3.15
N GLU A 193 -19.63 -3.02 2.09
CA GLU A 193 -20.02 -4.35 1.64
C GLU A 193 -19.49 -5.47 2.55
N PHE A 194 -18.33 -5.27 3.19
CA PHE A 194 -17.79 -6.20 4.20
C PHE A 194 -18.65 -6.25 5.48
N GLY A 195 -19.29 -5.13 5.87
CA GLY A 195 -20.15 -5.07 7.06
C GLY A 195 -21.46 -5.86 6.93
N ILE A 196 -21.91 -6.14 5.70
CA ILE A 196 -23.16 -6.86 5.41
C ILE A 196 -22.90 -8.35 5.07
N GLN A 197 -21.67 -8.72 4.68
CA GLN A 197 -21.33 -10.08 4.23
C GLN A 197 -20.72 -10.99 5.30
N VAL A 198 -21.18 -10.91 6.55
CA VAL A 198 -21.08 -12.08 7.44
C VAL A 198 -22.27 -12.99 7.12
N LYS A 199 -22.03 -13.98 6.25
CA LYS A 199 -22.96 -15.02 5.76
C LYS A 199 -23.85 -14.65 4.57
N SER A 200 -23.25 -14.40 3.40
CA SER A 200 -23.77 -14.88 2.11
C SER A 200 -23.00 -14.24 0.96
N LYS A 201 -22.02 -14.97 0.42
CA LYS A 201 -21.69 -15.01 -1.03
C LYS A 201 -20.49 -15.93 -1.26
N ASP A 202 -20.74 -17.22 -1.04
CA ASP A 202 -20.44 -18.14 -2.12
C ASP A 202 -21.44 -17.82 -3.25
N ILE A 203 -20.96 -17.81 -4.50
CA ILE A 203 -21.68 -17.61 -5.78
C ILE A 203 -21.54 -16.22 -6.42
N ALA A 204 -20.55 -16.18 -7.33
CA ALA A 204 -20.54 -15.55 -8.65
C ALA A 204 -20.27 -14.03 -8.77
N LYS A 205 -19.02 -13.69 -9.12
CA LYS A 205 -18.61 -13.59 -10.54
C LYS A 205 -17.08 -13.51 -10.61
N GLU A 206 -16.45 -14.69 -10.69
CA GLU A 206 -15.12 -14.82 -11.28
C GLU A 206 -15.23 -14.41 -12.76
N LYS A 207 -14.87 -13.17 -13.07
CA LYS A 207 -14.30 -12.90 -14.39
C LYS A 207 -12.88 -13.42 -14.35
N SER A 208 -12.75 -14.65 -14.86
CA SER A 208 -11.54 -15.26 -15.43
C SER A 208 -10.37 -14.28 -15.62
N LYS A 209 -9.54 -14.14 -14.58
CA LYS A 209 -8.12 -13.79 -14.75
C LYS A 209 -7.33 -15.09 -14.70
N PRO A 210 -6.34 -15.29 -15.58
CA PRO A 210 -5.56 -16.51 -15.57
C PRO A 210 -4.92 -16.68 -14.18
N LYS A 211 -5.15 -17.84 -13.55
CA LYS A 211 -4.46 -18.32 -12.34
C LYS A 211 -2.99 -18.59 -12.68
N GLY A 212 -2.23 -17.52 -12.88
CA GLY A 212 -0.79 -17.51 -13.04
C GLY A 212 -0.21 -16.37 -12.22
N LEU A 213 0.99 -16.57 -11.68
CA LEU A 213 1.62 -15.57 -10.81
C LEU A 213 1.84 -14.23 -11.50
N LYS A 214 1.52 -13.16 -10.79
CA LYS A 214 2.00 -11.82 -11.14
C LYS A 214 3.53 -11.83 -11.11
N LYS A 215 4.16 -11.34 -12.18
CA LYS A 215 5.62 -11.13 -12.20
C LYS A 215 6.01 -10.12 -11.11
N LEU A 216 7.22 -10.25 -10.58
CA LEU A 216 7.77 -9.27 -9.65
C LEU A 216 8.16 -8.01 -10.44
N LEU A 217 7.91 -6.84 -9.88
CA LEU A 217 8.19 -5.57 -10.55
C LEU A 217 8.94 -4.61 -9.64
N ILE A 218 10.03 -4.03 -10.15
CA ILE A 218 10.65 -2.83 -9.59
C ILE A 218 10.30 -1.66 -10.50
N ILE A 219 9.89 -0.53 -9.92
CA ILE A 219 9.61 0.68 -10.68
C ILE A 219 10.79 1.63 -10.49
N THR A 220 11.42 2.06 -11.58
CA THR A 220 12.43 3.11 -11.53
C THR A 220 11.81 4.44 -11.94
N ALA A 221 12.07 5.53 -11.22
CA ALA A 221 11.29 6.75 -11.39
C ALA A 221 12.16 8.02 -11.39
N CYS A 222 11.94 8.88 -12.39
CA CYS A 222 12.53 10.22 -12.51
C CYS A 222 11.52 11.16 -13.18
N PHE A 223 11.75 12.48 -13.18
CA PHE A 223 10.77 13.44 -13.73
C PHE A 223 10.35 13.08 -15.17
N THR A 224 11.30 12.82 -16.04
CA THR A 224 11.03 12.56 -17.46
C THR A 224 10.68 11.09 -17.76
N GLY A 225 10.85 10.18 -16.80
CA GLY A 225 10.80 8.73 -17.02
C GLY A 225 11.89 8.18 -17.96
N HIS A 226 12.78 9.04 -18.45
CA HIS A 226 13.85 8.69 -19.38
C HIS A 226 15.21 9.04 -18.79
N GLY A 227 16.24 8.31 -19.21
CA GLY A 227 17.61 8.60 -18.84
C GLY A 227 18.01 8.07 -17.46
N GLY A 228 17.75 8.85 -16.40
CA GLY A 228 18.14 8.49 -15.02
C GLY A 228 17.45 7.22 -14.51
N ALA A 229 16.14 7.10 -14.74
CA ALA A 229 15.37 5.89 -14.41
C ALA A 229 15.85 4.67 -15.21
N GLU A 230 16.08 4.80 -16.52
CA GLU A 230 16.60 3.71 -17.37
C GLU A 230 17.99 3.26 -16.92
N ARG A 231 18.87 4.20 -16.55
CA ARG A 231 20.23 3.86 -16.11
C ARG A 231 20.25 3.16 -14.75
N ILE A 232 19.39 3.58 -13.82
CA ILE A 232 19.18 2.87 -12.56
C ILE A 232 18.67 1.46 -12.83
N LYS A 233 17.72 1.30 -13.76
CA LYS A 233 17.24 -0.01 -14.20
C LYS A 233 18.38 -0.88 -14.72
N ASP A 234 19.27 -0.36 -15.58
CA ASP A 234 20.43 -1.10 -16.09
C ASP A 234 21.37 -1.55 -14.98
N ILE A 235 21.62 -0.69 -13.98
CA ILE A 235 22.46 -1.00 -12.82
C ILE A 235 21.82 -2.11 -12.00
N ILE A 236 20.52 -2.04 -11.74
CA ILE A 236 19.79 -3.07 -10.99
C ILE A 236 19.83 -4.41 -11.76
N LEU A 237 19.58 -4.39 -13.08
CA LEU A 237 19.63 -5.58 -13.93
C LEU A 237 21.02 -6.23 -13.94
N SER A 238 22.07 -5.42 -13.96
CA SER A 238 23.46 -5.89 -13.98
C SER A 238 23.91 -6.46 -12.61
N SER A 239 23.31 -5.98 -11.52
CA SER A 239 23.72 -6.33 -10.16
C SER A 239 22.94 -7.50 -9.57
N ILE A 240 21.70 -7.72 -10.02
CA ILE A 240 20.83 -8.79 -9.52
C ILE A 240 20.95 -10.01 -10.44
N LYS A 241 21.52 -11.11 -9.94
CA LYS A 241 21.72 -12.36 -10.70
C LYS A 241 20.39 -13.00 -11.12
N GLU A 242 20.29 -13.33 -12.41
CA GLU A 242 19.30 -14.20 -13.07
C GLU A 242 17.91 -14.30 -12.42
N ASN A 243 16.99 -13.43 -12.86
CA ASN A 243 15.61 -13.42 -12.39
C ASN A 243 14.61 -13.47 -13.54
N SER A 244 14.28 -14.67 -14.01
CA SER A 244 13.29 -14.92 -15.09
C SER A 244 11.87 -14.38 -14.83
N LYS A 245 11.59 -13.87 -13.61
CA LYS A 245 10.30 -13.30 -13.20
C LYS A 245 10.37 -11.87 -12.64
N LEU A 246 11.54 -11.21 -12.67
CA LEU A 246 11.69 -9.81 -12.24
C LEU A 246 11.65 -8.91 -13.48
N GLU A 247 10.71 -7.97 -13.48
CA GLU A 247 10.59 -6.92 -14.48
C GLU A 247 10.97 -5.58 -13.85
N ILE A 248 11.55 -4.67 -14.63
CA ILE A 248 11.86 -3.32 -14.17
C ILE A 248 11.28 -2.33 -15.18
N ILE A 249 10.37 -1.47 -14.71
CA ILE A 249 9.66 -0.50 -15.55
C ILE A 249 10.04 0.92 -15.13
N PRO A 250 10.58 1.74 -16.05
CA PRO A 250 10.79 3.15 -15.81
C PRO A 250 9.48 3.94 -15.95
N LEU A 251 9.18 4.79 -14.98
CA LEU A 251 8.02 5.68 -14.97
C LEU A 251 8.42 7.15 -14.78
N ASN A 252 7.62 8.04 -15.35
CA ASN A 252 7.76 9.47 -15.16
C ASN A 252 7.07 9.93 -13.85
N ILE A 253 7.60 10.97 -13.23
CA ILE A 253 7.14 11.52 -11.93
C ILE A 253 6.44 12.88 -12.07
N LEU A 254 6.50 13.51 -13.25
CA LEU A 254 5.97 14.86 -13.51
C LEU A 254 4.61 15.13 -12.84
N GLU A 255 3.67 14.19 -13.00
CA GLU A 255 2.36 14.25 -12.38
C GLU A 255 2.21 13.14 -11.34
N LYS A 256 2.18 13.50 -10.05
CA LYS A 256 1.99 12.53 -8.95
C LYS A 256 0.73 11.67 -9.13
N ARG A 257 -0.37 12.24 -9.64
CA ARG A 257 -1.60 11.47 -9.90
C ARG A 257 -1.40 10.41 -10.98
N ASP A 258 -0.75 10.78 -12.07
CA ASP A 258 -0.51 9.85 -13.19
C ASP A 258 0.48 8.78 -12.77
N PHE A 259 1.52 9.13 -12.02
CA PHE A 259 2.44 8.17 -11.42
C PHE A 259 1.70 7.17 -10.53
N VAL A 260 0.88 7.64 -9.59
CA VAL A 260 0.09 6.77 -8.72
C VAL A 260 -0.87 5.90 -9.53
N THR A 261 -1.54 6.45 -10.53
CA THR A 261 -2.48 5.72 -11.39
C THR A 261 -1.77 4.62 -12.18
N ASN A 262 -0.57 4.92 -12.69
CA ASN A 262 0.28 3.95 -13.38
C ASN A 262 0.75 2.84 -12.43
N VAL A 263 1.16 3.19 -11.22
CA VAL A 263 1.54 2.23 -10.17
C VAL A 263 0.36 1.33 -9.80
N GLU A 264 -0.84 1.89 -9.62
CA GLU A 264 -2.07 1.14 -9.34
C GLU A 264 -2.45 0.21 -10.50
N SER A 265 -2.37 0.69 -11.74
CA SER A 265 -2.60 -0.13 -12.94
C SER A 265 -1.64 -1.31 -13.00
N LEU A 266 -0.34 -1.06 -12.77
CA LEU A 266 0.69 -2.10 -12.75
C LEU A 266 0.50 -3.09 -11.60
N SER A 267 0.05 -2.63 -10.43
CA SER A 267 -0.27 -3.50 -9.29
C SER A 267 -1.35 -4.56 -9.62
N GLY A 268 -2.16 -4.31 -10.65
CA GLY A 268 -3.15 -5.25 -11.16
C GLY A 268 -2.55 -6.51 -11.78
N ASN A 269 -1.37 -6.41 -12.41
CA ASN A 269 -0.71 -7.50 -13.15
C ASN A 269 0.64 -7.92 -12.56
N TYR A 270 1.24 -7.06 -11.74
CA TYR A 270 2.54 -7.25 -11.13
C TYR A 270 2.45 -7.20 -9.60
N LYS A 271 3.37 -7.89 -8.93
CA LYS A 271 3.65 -7.66 -7.51
C LYS A 271 4.80 -6.67 -7.44
N ILE A 272 4.49 -5.44 -7.06
CA ILE A 272 5.49 -4.36 -6.99
C ILE A 272 6.31 -4.54 -5.72
N ILE A 273 7.62 -4.70 -5.88
CA ILE A 273 8.58 -4.94 -4.81
C ILE A 273 9.04 -3.62 -4.18
N ALA A 274 9.37 -2.64 -5.01
CA ALA A 274 9.90 -1.35 -4.59
C ALA A 274 9.77 -0.31 -5.70
N ILE A 275 9.78 0.97 -5.29
CA ILE A 275 10.00 2.11 -6.16
C ILE A 275 11.42 2.63 -5.90
N VAL A 276 12.17 2.84 -6.98
CA VAL A 276 13.53 3.34 -6.95
C VAL A 276 13.58 4.66 -7.70
N GLY A 277 14.08 5.73 -7.09
CA GLY A 277 14.09 7.01 -7.81
C GLY A 277 14.97 8.08 -7.21
N THR A 278 15.11 9.19 -7.93
CA THR A 278 15.80 10.39 -7.42
C THR A 278 14.92 11.22 -6.49
N ILE A 279 13.60 10.94 -6.49
CA ILE A 279 12.59 11.66 -5.72
C ILE A 279 11.64 10.64 -5.12
N ASN A 280 11.40 10.77 -3.82
CA ASN A 280 10.50 9.89 -3.09
C ASN A 280 9.04 10.31 -3.28
N ILE A 281 8.35 9.63 -4.19
CA ILE A 281 6.89 9.67 -4.18
C ILE A 281 6.43 8.58 -3.24
N PHE A 282 6.04 8.96 -2.03
CA PHE A 282 5.48 8.02 -1.07
C PHE A 282 4.24 7.33 -1.67
N VAL A 283 4.36 6.03 -1.92
CA VAL A 283 3.24 5.16 -2.29
C VAL A 283 3.02 4.17 -1.15
N LYS A 284 1.76 4.04 -0.74
CA LYS A 284 1.38 3.21 0.40
C LYS A 284 1.80 1.76 0.15
N ASP A 285 2.38 1.14 1.18
CA ASP A 285 2.74 -0.29 1.23
C ASP A 285 3.81 -0.71 0.18
N ILE A 286 4.48 0.25 -0.48
CA ILE A 286 5.59 0.00 -1.40
C ILE A 286 6.82 0.74 -0.89
N PRO A 287 7.93 0.05 -0.60
CA PRO A 287 9.15 0.68 -0.11
C PRO A 287 9.78 1.55 -1.21
N PHE A 288 10.31 2.70 -0.80
CA PHE A 288 11.11 3.56 -1.65
C PHE A 288 12.59 3.37 -1.35
N ILE A 289 13.41 3.27 -2.40
CA ILE A 289 14.87 3.23 -2.32
C ILE A 289 15.42 4.35 -3.20
N SER A 290 16.32 5.17 -2.66
CA SER A 290 16.86 6.28 -3.43
C SER A 290 17.82 5.80 -4.52
N ALA A 291 17.90 6.56 -5.61
CA ALA A 291 18.90 6.35 -6.65
C ALA A 291 20.33 6.37 -6.09
N ALA A 292 20.60 7.19 -5.08
CA ALA A 292 21.89 7.27 -4.42
C ALA A 292 22.27 5.94 -3.73
N GLU A 293 21.32 5.32 -3.02
CA GLU A 293 21.52 4.03 -2.36
C GLU A 293 21.82 2.92 -3.38
N ILE A 294 21.15 2.93 -4.53
CA ILE A 294 21.44 1.97 -5.62
C ILE A 294 22.86 2.16 -6.17
N LEU A 295 23.27 3.41 -6.40
CA LEU A 295 24.59 3.73 -6.92
C LEU A 295 25.71 3.36 -5.93
N SER A 296 25.45 3.49 -4.62
CA SER A 296 26.39 3.08 -3.57
C SER A 296 26.46 1.57 -3.34
N GLY A 297 25.50 0.80 -3.88
CA GLY A 297 25.39 -0.66 -3.71
C GLY A 297 24.52 -1.10 -2.53
N ASP A 298 24.32 -0.27 -1.51
CA ASP A 298 23.50 -0.62 -0.33
C ASP A 298 22.04 -0.91 -0.72
N GLY A 299 21.48 -0.12 -1.64
CA GLY A 299 20.11 -0.31 -2.14
C GLY A 299 19.92 -1.63 -2.88
N ILE A 300 20.96 -2.18 -3.51
CA ILE A 300 20.91 -3.49 -4.18
C ILE A 300 20.71 -4.61 -3.16
N ASN A 301 21.39 -4.55 -2.01
CA ASN A 301 21.23 -5.53 -0.94
C ASN A 301 19.81 -5.51 -0.36
N VAL A 302 19.21 -4.33 -0.23
CA VAL A 302 17.82 -4.17 0.21
C VAL A 302 16.85 -4.78 -0.80
N LEU A 303 17.02 -4.46 -2.09
CA LEU A 303 16.21 -5.04 -3.17
C LEU A 303 16.27 -6.57 -3.18
N GLN A 304 17.48 -7.13 -3.04
CA GLN A 304 17.67 -8.59 -3.02
C GLN A 304 16.89 -9.24 -1.88
N LYS A 305 16.95 -8.69 -0.67
CA LYS A 305 16.18 -9.20 0.49
C LYS A 305 14.67 -9.15 0.26
N LEU A 306 14.16 -8.08 -0.34
CA LEU A 306 12.74 -7.94 -0.64
C LEU A 306 12.27 -8.96 -1.71
N ILE A 307 13.07 -9.16 -2.75
CA ILE A 307 12.81 -10.16 -3.80
C ILE A 307 12.82 -11.56 -3.19
N ASP A 308 13.81 -11.88 -2.36
CA ASP A 308 13.94 -13.19 -1.73
C ASP A 308 12.77 -13.48 -0.79
N LYS A 309 12.31 -12.49 -0.03
CA LYS A 309 11.12 -12.60 0.82
C LYS A 309 9.88 -12.97 -0.01
N GLU A 310 9.59 -12.25 -1.09
CA GLU A 310 8.41 -12.56 -1.92
C GLU A 310 8.50 -13.93 -2.61
N ARG A 311 9.70 -14.33 -3.02
CA ARG A 311 9.95 -15.69 -3.53
C ARG A 311 9.72 -16.77 -2.47
N TYR A 312 10.16 -16.49 -1.26
CA TYR A 312 10.02 -17.37 -0.11
C TYR A 312 8.53 -17.65 0.17
N PHE A 313 7.71 -16.60 0.30
CA PHE A 313 6.26 -16.73 0.47
C PHE A 313 5.59 -17.46 -0.69
N TYR A 314 6.00 -17.18 -1.93
CA TYR A 314 5.45 -17.87 -3.10
C TYR A 314 5.71 -19.38 -3.09
N LYS A 315 6.95 -19.82 -2.81
CA LYS A 315 7.29 -21.26 -2.78
C LYS A 315 6.41 -22.01 -1.78
N ILE A 316 6.21 -21.42 -0.61
CA ILE A 316 5.37 -21.98 0.45
C ILE A 316 3.91 -22.06 0.00
N LYS A 317 3.37 -20.98 -0.56
CA LYS A 317 1.99 -20.94 -1.05
C LYS A 317 1.71 -22.05 -2.06
N ASN A 318 2.58 -22.25 -3.04
CA ASN A 318 2.41 -23.31 -4.02
C ASN A 318 2.47 -24.72 -3.41
N SER A 319 3.36 -24.95 -2.45
CA SER A 319 3.47 -26.24 -1.79
C SER A 319 2.28 -26.55 -0.87
N ILE A 320 1.51 -25.54 -0.47
CA ILE A 320 0.34 -25.65 0.41
C ILE A 320 -0.97 -25.72 -0.37
N GLN A 321 -1.09 -24.96 -1.47
CA GLN A 321 -2.36 -24.68 -2.15
C GLN A 321 -3.07 -25.92 -2.69
N ASP A 322 -2.34 -26.99 -3.02
CA ASP A 322 -2.91 -28.25 -3.53
C ASP A 322 -3.09 -29.34 -2.45
N HIS A 323 -2.65 -29.08 -1.21
CA HIS A 323 -2.54 -30.11 -0.17
C HIS A 323 -3.20 -29.76 1.19
N ILE A 324 -3.69 -28.53 1.37
CA ILE A 324 -4.35 -28.07 2.61
C ILE A 324 -5.82 -27.77 2.33
N ASN A 325 -6.72 -28.30 3.17
CA ASN A 325 -8.18 -28.15 3.02
C ASN A 325 -8.74 -26.85 3.64
N LEU A 326 -7.87 -25.98 4.16
CA LEU A 326 -8.27 -24.71 4.76
C LEU A 326 -8.60 -23.67 3.68
N LYS A 327 -9.81 -23.11 3.74
CA LYS A 327 -10.28 -22.02 2.85
C LYS A 327 -9.42 -20.75 2.90
N ASP A 328 -8.52 -20.61 3.87
CA ASP A 328 -7.69 -19.43 4.10
C ASP A 328 -6.22 -19.83 4.34
N SER A 329 -5.58 -20.36 3.29
CA SER A 329 -4.18 -20.79 3.33
C SER A 329 -3.18 -19.62 3.37
N ASP A 330 -3.59 -18.43 2.92
CA ASP A 330 -2.73 -17.24 2.90
C ASP A 330 -2.49 -16.69 4.32
N SER A 331 -3.55 -16.55 5.14
CA SER A 331 -3.40 -16.10 6.54
C SER A 331 -2.64 -17.11 7.40
N LEU A 332 -2.77 -18.40 7.10
CA LEU A 332 -2.06 -19.48 7.80
C LEU A 332 -0.56 -19.36 7.62
N VAL A 333 -0.11 -19.18 6.37
CA VAL A 333 1.31 -19.04 6.06
C VAL A 333 1.89 -17.81 6.76
N GLU A 334 1.19 -16.68 6.76
CA GLU A 334 1.64 -15.48 7.45
C GLU A 334 1.77 -15.69 8.96
N ILE A 335 0.71 -16.18 9.62
CA ILE A 335 0.71 -16.43 11.07
C ILE A 335 1.82 -17.43 11.48
N VAL A 336 2.00 -18.50 10.71
CA VAL A 336 3.03 -19.52 10.99
C VAL A 336 4.43 -18.94 10.75
N THR A 337 4.62 -18.14 9.71
CA THR A 337 5.90 -17.46 9.44
C THR A 337 6.27 -16.53 10.60
N GLU A 338 5.32 -15.71 11.06
CA GLU A 338 5.54 -14.82 12.20
C GLU A 338 5.83 -15.57 13.50
N ALA A 339 5.20 -16.74 13.71
CA ALA A 339 5.49 -17.57 14.88
C ALA A 339 6.91 -18.13 14.84
N ILE A 340 7.37 -18.59 13.68
CA ILE A 340 8.74 -19.09 13.51
C ILE A 340 9.76 -17.97 13.74
N GLU A 341 9.54 -16.79 13.15
CA GLU A 341 10.43 -15.63 13.34
C GLU A 341 10.50 -15.17 14.80
N ARG A 342 9.38 -15.23 15.53
CA ARG A 342 9.36 -14.95 16.98
C ARG A 342 10.12 -15.99 17.78
N ILE A 343 9.95 -17.28 17.48
CA ILE A 343 10.65 -18.36 18.17
C ILE A 343 12.16 -18.29 17.90
N GLU A 344 12.59 -18.03 16.67
CA GLU A 344 14.02 -17.81 16.36
C GLU A 344 14.63 -16.70 17.22
N LYS A 345 13.90 -15.59 17.34
CA LYS A 345 14.35 -14.44 18.14
C LYS A 345 14.39 -14.76 19.62
N ASP A 346 13.34 -15.40 20.15
CA ASP A 346 13.22 -15.72 21.58
C ASP A 346 14.22 -16.82 22.01
N LEU A 347 14.56 -17.75 21.10
CA LEU A 347 15.59 -18.78 21.32
C LEU A 347 17.01 -18.32 20.97
N ASN A 348 17.17 -17.14 20.36
CA ASN A 348 18.44 -16.63 19.84
C ASN A 348 19.16 -17.61 18.90
N VAL A 349 18.40 -18.18 17.95
CA VAL A 349 18.91 -19.10 16.92
C VAL A 349 18.63 -18.57 15.52
N LYS A 350 19.38 -19.06 14.54
CA LYS A 350 19.12 -18.77 13.13
C LYS A 350 18.85 -20.05 12.37
N ILE A 351 17.72 -20.09 11.68
CA ILE A 351 17.30 -21.21 10.84
C ILE A 351 17.54 -20.85 9.37
N PRO A 352 18.19 -21.72 8.58
CA PRO A 352 18.31 -21.54 7.13
C PRO A 352 16.95 -21.42 6.44
N ASN A 353 16.85 -20.57 5.41
CA ASN A 353 15.56 -20.29 4.74
C ASN A 353 14.91 -21.56 4.14
N ASP A 354 15.70 -22.44 3.55
CA ASP A 354 15.24 -23.73 3.03
C ASP A 354 14.62 -24.62 4.13
N VAL A 355 15.23 -24.66 5.30
CA VAL A 355 14.68 -25.37 6.47
C VAL A 355 13.37 -24.70 6.92
N LYS A 356 13.33 -23.37 7.03
CA LYS A 356 12.12 -22.66 7.46
C LYS A 356 10.92 -22.95 6.56
N ILE A 357 11.13 -23.09 5.24
CA ILE A 357 10.06 -23.50 4.31
C ILE A 357 9.49 -24.85 4.76
N GLY A 358 10.36 -25.84 5.02
CA GLY A 358 9.95 -27.14 5.54
C GLY A 358 9.20 -27.04 6.88
N MET A 359 9.62 -26.13 7.76
CA MET A 359 8.94 -25.89 9.03
C MET A 359 7.54 -25.31 8.85
N ILE A 360 7.39 -24.30 7.99
CA ILE A 360 6.09 -23.69 7.69
C ILE A 360 5.15 -24.73 7.10
N LEU A 361 5.62 -25.56 6.18
CA LEU A 361 4.84 -26.66 5.61
C LEU A 361 4.38 -27.63 6.69
N HIS A 362 5.32 -28.13 7.51
CA HIS A 362 5.00 -29.10 8.56
C HIS A 362 3.96 -28.56 9.55
N ILE A 363 4.16 -27.34 10.04
CA ILE A 363 3.25 -26.68 10.97
C ILE A 363 1.89 -26.42 10.32
N SER A 364 1.87 -25.98 9.05
CA SER A 364 0.62 -25.73 8.32
C SER A 364 -0.20 -27.01 8.13
N PHE A 365 0.45 -28.13 7.76
CA PHE A 365 -0.20 -29.44 7.65
C PHE A 365 -0.67 -29.97 9.00
N MET A 366 0.12 -29.77 10.06
CA MET A 366 -0.26 -30.14 11.43
C MET A 366 -1.53 -29.38 11.85
N ILE A 367 -1.59 -28.07 11.62
CA ILE A 367 -2.76 -27.23 11.93
C ILE A 367 -4.00 -27.70 11.13
N ASP A 368 -3.84 -27.97 9.83
CA ASP A 368 -4.94 -28.49 9.00
C ASP A 368 -5.43 -29.86 9.50
N LYS A 369 -4.52 -30.76 9.84
CA LYS A 369 -4.83 -32.09 10.38
C LYS A 369 -5.64 -31.99 11.68
N ILE A 370 -5.16 -31.20 12.64
CA ILE A 370 -5.82 -31.02 13.95
C ILE A 370 -7.20 -30.38 13.77
N LYS A 371 -7.29 -29.33 12.94
CA LYS A 371 -8.56 -28.62 12.68
C LYS A 371 -9.63 -29.53 12.07
N ASN A 372 -9.22 -30.50 11.25
CA ASN A 372 -10.12 -31.49 10.66
C ASN A 372 -10.37 -32.72 11.56
N GLY A 373 -9.98 -32.67 12.84
CA GLY A 373 -10.23 -33.73 13.82
C GLY A 373 -9.25 -34.91 13.73
N GLY A 374 -8.12 -34.76 13.06
CA GLY A 374 -7.06 -35.76 13.00
C GLY A 374 -6.34 -35.92 14.33
N LEU A 375 -5.83 -37.12 14.60
CA LEU A 375 -5.06 -37.42 15.82
C LEU A 375 -3.67 -36.79 15.76
N GLU A 376 -3.20 -36.30 16.90
CA GLU A 376 -1.82 -35.84 17.07
C GLU A 376 -0.83 -36.98 16.93
N ASN A 377 0.39 -36.66 16.49
CA ASN A 377 1.48 -37.60 16.45
C ASN A 377 2.00 -37.86 17.88
N ASN A 378 2.36 -39.11 18.18
CA ASN A 378 2.99 -39.44 19.45
C ASN A 378 4.47 -39.03 19.43
N PHE A 379 4.95 -38.42 20.51
CA PHE A 379 6.36 -38.07 20.68
C PHE A 379 7.02 -39.04 21.68
N GLU A 380 8.00 -39.81 21.24
CA GLU A 380 8.72 -40.75 22.09
C GLU A 380 9.47 -40.03 23.21
N ASN A 381 9.35 -40.51 24.45
CA ASN A 381 9.96 -39.93 25.66
C ASN A 381 9.63 -38.45 25.89
N LEU A 382 8.39 -38.04 25.57
CA LEU A 382 7.90 -36.66 25.70
C LEU A 382 8.27 -35.99 27.04
N ARG A 383 8.04 -36.67 28.16
CA ARG A 383 8.29 -36.11 29.50
C ARG A 383 9.77 -35.81 29.73
N GLU A 384 10.66 -36.71 29.31
CA GLU A 384 12.10 -36.52 29.44
C GLU A 384 12.60 -35.40 28.52
N TYR A 385 12.04 -35.31 27.31
CA TYR A 385 12.38 -34.27 26.34
C TYR A 385 11.97 -32.88 26.82
N ILE A 386 10.75 -32.73 27.35
CA ILE A 386 10.26 -31.48 27.94
C ILE A 386 11.11 -31.10 29.16
N ALA A 387 11.45 -32.06 30.03
CA ALA A 387 12.29 -31.78 31.19
C ALA A 387 13.70 -31.31 30.78
N LYS A 388 14.26 -31.84 29.69
CA LYS A 388 15.57 -31.45 29.18
C LYS A 388 15.57 -30.03 28.58
N TYR A 389 14.51 -29.63 27.89
CA TYR A 389 14.40 -28.36 27.18
C TYR A 389 13.27 -27.48 27.72
N GLU A 390 13.10 -27.44 29.04
CA GLU A 390 11.93 -26.83 29.69
C GLU A 390 11.78 -25.34 29.33
N LYS A 391 12.90 -24.62 29.23
CA LYS A 391 12.90 -23.18 28.92
C LYS A 391 12.50 -22.93 27.47
N GLU A 392 13.07 -23.69 26.55
CA GLU A 392 12.83 -23.58 25.12
C GLU A 392 11.42 -24.05 24.76
N PHE A 393 10.91 -25.08 25.45
CA PHE A 393 9.54 -25.56 25.30
C PHE A 393 8.52 -24.48 25.68
N LYS A 394 8.75 -23.72 26.76
CA LYS A 394 7.88 -22.59 27.14
C LYS A 394 7.86 -21.48 26.07
N VAL A 395 8.96 -21.28 25.34
CA VAL A 395 9.01 -20.32 24.23
C VAL A 395 8.12 -20.76 23.07
N VAL A 396 8.20 -22.04 22.69
CA VAL A 396 7.33 -22.61 21.65
C VAL A 396 5.87 -22.51 22.09
N ASP A 397 5.55 -22.95 23.32
CA ASP A 397 4.20 -22.92 23.85
C ASP A 397 3.56 -21.53 23.78
N LYS A 398 4.26 -20.52 24.29
CA LYS A 398 3.82 -19.11 24.26
C LYS A 398 3.51 -18.60 22.85
N ASN A 399 4.36 -18.94 21.87
CA ASN A 399 4.24 -18.42 20.50
C ASN A 399 3.13 -19.10 19.69
N PHE A 400 2.66 -20.28 20.11
CA PHE A 400 1.58 -21.01 19.44
C PHE A 400 0.16 -20.69 19.97
N ILE A 401 0.02 -20.02 21.12
CA ILE A 401 -1.28 -19.58 21.68
C ILE A 401 -2.09 -18.75 20.67
N ASN A 402 -1.43 -17.88 19.92
CA ASN A 402 -2.10 -17.04 18.92
C ASN A 402 -2.66 -17.86 17.76
N ILE A 403 -1.95 -18.92 17.37
CA ILE A 403 -2.36 -19.84 16.31
C ILE A 403 -3.57 -20.66 16.77
N GLU A 404 -3.51 -21.20 17.98
CA GLU A 404 -4.61 -21.95 18.60
C GLU A 404 -5.90 -21.14 18.64
N LYS A 405 -5.81 -19.87 19.05
CA LYS A 405 -6.96 -18.94 19.05
C LYS A 405 -7.46 -18.62 17.64
N ALA A 406 -6.56 -18.36 16.70
CA ALA A 406 -6.92 -17.98 15.33
C ALA A 406 -7.67 -19.11 14.60
N TYR A 407 -7.27 -20.37 14.82
CA TYR A 407 -7.86 -21.53 14.14
C TYR A 407 -8.86 -22.32 14.99
N ASN A 408 -9.06 -21.91 16.25
CA ASN A 408 -9.90 -22.60 17.24
C ASN A 408 -9.51 -24.09 17.38
N ILE A 409 -8.22 -24.33 17.58
CA ILE A 409 -7.63 -25.66 17.79
C ILE A 409 -6.90 -25.73 19.13
N SER A 410 -6.71 -26.94 19.63
CA SER A 410 -5.77 -27.23 20.72
C SER A 410 -4.63 -28.05 20.13
N ILE A 411 -3.43 -27.52 20.17
CA ILE A 411 -2.22 -28.28 19.86
C ILE A 411 -1.84 -28.98 21.16
N GLY A 412 -1.33 -30.20 21.13
CA GLY A 412 -0.85 -30.90 22.32
C GLY A 412 0.67 -30.84 22.47
N ASP A 413 1.15 -31.34 23.60
CA ASP A 413 2.56 -31.26 23.99
C ASP A 413 3.48 -32.05 23.03
N SER A 414 2.98 -33.14 22.43
CA SER A 414 3.73 -33.95 21.48
C SER A 414 4.09 -33.16 20.21
N GLU A 415 3.12 -32.43 19.65
CA GLU A 415 3.35 -31.59 18.46
C GLU A 415 4.27 -30.42 18.78
N ARG A 416 4.09 -29.77 19.95
CA ARG A 416 5.03 -28.74 20.44
C ARG A 416 6.46 -29.28 20.59
N ALA A 417 6.62 -30.51 21.06
CA ALA A 417 7.92 -31.14 21.20
C ALA A 417 8.57 -31.43 19.82
N TYR A 418 7.79 -31.83 18.82
CA TYR A 418 8.28 -31.96 17.43
C TYR A 418 8.73 -30.62 16.87
N ILE A 419 7.94 -29.55 17.06
CA ILE A 419 8.30 -28.19 16.63
C ILE A 419 9.59 -27.75 17.30
N LEU A 420 9.72 -27.91 18.62
CA LEU A 420 10.94 -27.59 19.35
C LEU A 420 12.15 -28.38 18.81
N LYS A 421 11.97 -29.67 18.53
CA LYS A 421 13.00 -30.53 17.95
C LYS A 421 13.46 -30.01 16.59
N MET A 422 12.56 -29.46 15.77
CA MET A 422 12.90 -28.86 14.49
C MET A 422 13.79 -27.62 14.65
N PHE A 423 13.53 -26.75 15.63
CA PHE A 423 14.39 -25.60 15.94
C PHE A 423 15.77 -26.05 16.45
N ILE A 424 15.81 -26.94 17.43
CA ILE A 424 17.08 -27.37 18.04
C ILE A 424 17.97 -28.09 17.01
N SER A 425 17.39 -29.00 16.21
CA SER A 425 18.16 -29.86 15.30
C SER A 425 18.65 -29.14 14.05
N ASN A 426 18.05 -27.99 13.69
CA ASN A 426 18.40 -27.24 12.48
C ASN A 426 18.92 -25.82 12.77
N SER A 427 19.14 -25.49 14.05
CA SER A 427 19.75 -24.22 14.44
C SER A 427 21.21 -24.15 14.02
N VAL A 428 21.59 -23.02 13.44
CA VAL A 428 23.00 -22.64 13.28
C VAL A 428 23.33 -21.68 14.42
N SER A 429 24.46 -21.91 15.10
CA SER A 429 24.94 -20.96 16.12
C SER A 429 25.13 -19.58 15.49
N VAL A 430 24.55 -18.56 16.13
CA VAL A 430 24.62 -17.15 15.69
C VAL A 430 26.02 -16.59 15.91
#